data_AF-A0A936CGK6-F1
#
_entry.id   AF-A0A936CGK6-F1
#
_cell.length_a   1.000
_cell.length_b   1.000
_cell.length_c   1.000
_cell.angle_alpha   90.00
_cell.angle_beta   90.00
_cell.angle_gamma   90.00
#
_symmetry.space_group_name_H-M   'P 1'
#
loop_
_entity.id
_entity.type
_entity.pdbx_description
1 polymer ?
#
loop_
_entity_poly.entity_id
_entity_poly.type
_entity_poly.pdbx_seq_one_letter_code
_entity_poly.pdbx_strand_id
1 'polypeptide(L)'
;MVVEARPGAGGSIGAAHVARSPADGYTLLLATLSHVTNPGLTAGKSTWHPADDFSGIVELVNAPVVALVPASLPVRTLKEFVE
;
A
#
# COMPACT_ATOMS: atom_id res chain seq x y z
N MET A 1 0.32 4.62 22.61
CA MET A 1 0.35 4.47 21.14
C MET A 1 -0.73 5.35 20.56
N VAL A 2 -0.39 6.29 19.68
CA VAL A 2 -1.35 7.20 19.03
C VAL A 2 -1.39 6.84 17.55
N VAL A 3 -2.59 6.72 16.99
CA VAL A 3 -2.78 6.46 15.56
C VAL A 3 -3.17 7.78 14.90
N GLU A 4 -2.38 8.20 13.91
CA GLU A 4 -2.66 9.37 13.09
C GLU A 4 -2.92 8.96 11.64
N ALA A 5 -4.14 9.20 11.16
CA ALA A 5 -4.48 8.94 9.77
C ALA A 5 -3.94 10.08 8.87
N ARG A 6 -3.03 9.74 7.95
CA ARG A 6 -2.50 10.65 6.92
C ARG A 6 -2.78 10.12 5.52
N PRO A 7 -4.05 10.16 5.05
CA PRO A 7 -4.45 9.62 3.76
C PRO A 7 -4.01 10.51 2.59
N GLY A 8 -4.13 9.98 1.37
CA GLY A 8 -3.93 10.71 0.11
C GLY A 8 -2.84 10.13 -0.78
N ALA A 9 -2.96 10.33 -2.09
CA ALA A 9 -2.06 9.82 -3.13
C ALA A 9 -1.72 8.32 -2.96
N GLY A 10 -2.73 7.49 -2.66
CA GLY A 10 -2.56 6.04 -2.44
C GLY A 10 -1.72 5.67 -1.21
N GLY A 11 -1.57 6.56 -0.23
CA GLY A 11 -0.72 6.37 0.96
C GLY A 11 0.64 7.06 0.87
N SER A 12 0.98 7.65 -0.28
CA SER A 12 2.28 8.28 -0.50
C SER A 12 2.52 9.50 0.38
N ILE A 13 1.48 10.23 0.81
CA ILE A 13 1.62 11.37 1.72
C ILE A 13 2.09 10.91 3.10
N GLY A 14 1.46 9.87 3.65
CA GLY A 14 1.85 9.26 4.93
C GLY A 14 3.26 8.68 4.87
N ALA A 15 3.58 7.94 3.79
CA ALA A 15 4.93 7.40 3.60
C ALA A 15 5.99 8.51 3.54
N ALA A 16 5.78 9.54 2.74
CA ALA A 16 6.71 10.67 2.63
C ALA A 16 6.90 11.43 3.94
N HIS A 17 5.86 11.50 4.79
CA HIS A 17 5.97 12.08 6.13
C HIS A 17 6.89 11.24 7.02
N VAL A 18 6.66 9.92 7.09
CA VAL A 18 7.46 9.02 7.94
C VAL A 18 8.91 8.94 7.46
N ALA A 19 9.16 8.87 6.14
CA ALA A 19 10.51 8.88 5.57
C ALA A 19 11.33 10.12 5.95
N ARG A 20 10.66 11.25 6.25
CA ARG A 20 11.32 12.52 6.67
C ARG A 20 11.36 12.72 8.18
N SER A 21 10.74 11.84 8.96
CA SER A 21 10.77 11.91 10.42
C SER A 21 12.13 11.47 10.97
N PRO A 22 12.50 11.88 12.20
CA PRO A 22 13.68 11.35 12.87
C PRO A 22 13.63 9.81 12.94
N ALA A 23 14.77 9.17 12.66
CA ALA A 23 14.93 7.71 12.75
C ALA A 23 15.14 7.24 14.20
N ASP A 24 14.24 7.63 15.10
CA ASP A 24 14.32 7.39 16.55
C ASP A 24 13.38 6.29 17.07
N GLY A 25 12.59 5.69 16.16
CA GLY A 25 11.65 4.61 16.46
C GLY A 25 10.29 5.06 16.99
N TYR A 26 10.04 6.36 17.17
CA TYR A 26 8.75 6.87 17.65
C TYR A 26 7.74 7.12 16.54
N THR A 27 8.19 7.24 15.29
CA THR A 27 7.32 7.38 14.12
C THR A 27 7.36 6.10 13.29
N LEU A 28 6.22 5.43 13.17
CA LEU A 28 6.08 4.18 12.42
C LEU A 28 5.07 4.35 11.28
N LEU A 29 5.32 3.67 10.16
CA LEU A 29 4.39 3.60 9.04
C LEU A 29 3.67 2.25 9.05
N LEU A 30 2.34 2.28 9.09
CA LEU A 30 1.52 1.12 8.72
C LEU A 30 1.28 1.16 7.20
N ALA A 31 1.92 0.25 6.49
CA ALA A 31 1.94 0.21 5.02
C ALA A 31 1.17 -1.01 4.46
N THR A 32 0.78 -0.92 3.19
CA THR A 32 0.23 -2.04 2.39
C THR A 32 0.99 -2.12 1.06
N LEU A 33 0.53 -2.95 0.11
CA LEU A 33 1.15 -3.13 -1.21
C LEU A 33 1.39 -1.80 -1.96
N SER A 34 0.56 -0.77 -1.73
CA SER A 34 0.74 0.54 -2.35
C SER A 34 2.08 1.19 -2.02
N HIS A 35 2.69 0.82 -0.89
CA HIS A 35 4.00 1.33 -0.47
C HIS A 35 5.11 0.96 -1.46
N VAL A 36 5.04 -0.21 -2.10
CA VAL A 36 6.06 -0.61 -3.10
C VAL A 36 5.64 -0.30 -4.53
N THR A 37 4.34 -0.22 -4.82
CA THR A 37 3.86 0.03 -6.19
C THR A 37 3.81 1.51 -6.55
N ASN A 38 3.43 2.40 -5.62
CA ASN A 38 3.25 3.82 -5.92
C ASN A 38 4.53 4.48 -6.47
N PRO A 39 5.74 4.27 -5.91
CA PRO A 39 6.95 4.89 -6.46
C PRO A 39 7.18 4.55 -7.94
N GLY A 40 6.91 3.30 -8.34
CA GLY A 40 7.00 2.87 -9.75
C GLY A 40 5.97 3.54 -10.67
N LEU A 41 4.80 3.90 -10.14
CA LEU A 41 3.73 4.58 -10.91
C LEU A 41 3.97 6.08 -11.09
N THR A 42 4.89 6.68 -10.32
CA THR A 42 5.16 8.14 -10.37
C THR A 42 6.24 8.53 -11.37
N ALA A 43 6.71 7.62 -12.23
CA ALA A 43 7.74 7.87 -13.23
C ALA A 43 9.00 8.56 -12.66
N GLY A 44 9.46 8.09 -11.49
CA GLY A 44 10.66 8.63 -10.82
C GLY A 44 10.46 9.94 -10.07
N LYS A 45 9.21 10.43 -9.91
CA LYS A 45 8.90 11.64 -9.13
C LYS A 45 8.64 11.37 -7.65
N SER A 46 8.80 10.12 -7.20
CA SER A 46 8.64 9.77 -5.79
C SER A 46 9.66 10.52 -4.95
N THR A 47 9.22 11.05 -3.81
CA THR A 47 10.10 11.76 -2.85
C THR A 47 10.64 10.84 -1.76
N TRP A 48 10.48 9.53 -1.94
CA TRP A 48 10.88 8.47 -1.00
C TRP A 48 11.04 7.15 -1.74
N HIS A 49 11.89 6.28 -1.21
CA HIS A 49 12.29 4.99 -1.76
C HIS A 49 11.99 3.89 -0.73
N PRO A 50 11.08 2.94 -1.02
CA PRO A 50 10.64 1.94 -0.05
C PRO A 50 11.77 1.08 0.54
N ALA A 51 12.79 0.78 -0.28
CA ALA A 51 13.90 -0.09 0.11
C ALA A 51 15.01 0.66 0.87
N ASP A 52 15.17 1.96 0.63
CA ASP A 52 16.31 2.74 1.15
C ASP A 52 15.92 3.61 2.35
N ASP A 53 14.69 4.13 2.36
CA ASP A 53 14.23 5.09 3.39
C ASP A 53 13.48 4.42 4.56
N PHE A 54 13.27 3.09 4.52
CA PHE A 54 12.50 2.37 5.53
C PHE A 54 13.19 1.08 5.97
N SER A 55 13.05 0.77 7.25
CA SER A 55 13.40 -0.53 7.81
C SER A 55 12.12 -1.33 8.06
N GLY A 56 12.01 -2.52 7.44
CA GLY A 56 10.89 -3.43 7.70
C GLY A 56 10.92 -3.95 9.14
N ILE A 57 9.78 -3.89 9.83
CA ILE A 57 9.65 -4.37 11.22
C ILE A 57 8.96 -5.73 11.25
N VAL A 58 7.71 -5.81 10.78
CA VAL A 58 6.90 -7.03 10.82
C VAL A 58 5.75 -6.96 9.80
N GLU A 59 5.39 -8.09 9.19
CA GLU A 59 4.13 -8.25 8.46
C GLU A 59 3.02 -8.57 9.46
N LEU A 60 2.01 -7.70 9.57
CA LEU A 60 0.90 -7.89 10.51
C LEU A 60 -0.21 -8.79 9.93
N VAL A 61 -0.53 -8.59 8.65
CA VAL A 61 -1.67 -9.23 7.98
C VAL A 61 -1.31 -9.48 6.53
N ASN A 62 -1.64 -10.67 6.05
CA ASN A 62 -1.68 -11.00 4.64
C ASN A 62 -3.15 -11.07 4.19
N ALA A 63 -3.55 -10.23 3.23
CA ALA A 63 -4.93 -10.14 2.76
C ALA A 63 -5.00 -10.39 1.24
N PRO A 64 -5.64 -11.49 0.79
CA PRO A 64 -5.78 -11.78 -0.62
C PRO A 64 -6.78 -10.83 -1.31
N VAL A 65 -6.50 -10.47 -2.56
CA VAL A 65 -7.45 -9.76 -3.44
C VAL A 65 -8.30 -10.78 -4.17
N VAL A 66 -9.62 -10.58 -4.17
CA VAL A 66 -10.59 -11.47 -4.81
C VAL A 66 -11.37 -10.73 -5.90
N ALA A 67 -11.61 -11.40 -7.02
CA ALA A 67 -12.50 -10.93 -8.07
C ALA A 67 -13.95 -11.30 -7.71
N LEU A 68 -14.83 -10.31 -7.65
CA LEU A 68 -16.27 -10.52 -7.44
C LEU A 68 -17.04 -10.06 -8.67
N VAL A 69 -18.11 -10.79 -8.99
CA VAL A 69 -19.07 -10.44 -10.02
C VAL A 69 -20.45 -10.24 -9.40
N PRO A 70 -21.34 -9.43 -10.02
CA PRO A 70 -22.73 -9.36 -9.60
C PRO A 70 -23.39 -10.74 -9.64
N ALA A 71 -24.23 -11.06 -8.65
CA ALA A 71 -24.92 -12.35 -8.58
C ALA A 71 -25.86 -12.64 -9.76
N SER A 72 -26.28 -11.61 -10.51
CA SER A 72 -27.10 -11.73 -11.71
C SER A 72 -26.32 -12.17 -12.95
N LEU A 73 -24.98 -12.16 -12.91
CA LEU A 73 -24.15 -12.59 -14.02
C LEU A 73 -24.05 -14.13 -13.99
N PRO A 74 -24.45 -14.85 -15.05
CA PRO A 74 -24.51 -16.31 -15.05
C PRO A 74 -23.14 -16.98 -15.25
N VAL A 75 -22.07 -16.37 -14.72
CA VAL A 75 -20.71 -16.90 -14.78
C VAL A 75 -20.34 -17.52 -13.44
N ARG A 76 -19.77 -18.72 -13.48
CA ARG A 76 -19.38 -19.53 -12.32
C ARG A 76 -17.89 -19.74 -12.20
N THR A 77 -17.14 -19.40 -13.25
CA THR A 77 -15.70 -19.55 -13.31
C THR A 77 -15.06 -18.29 -13.84
N LEU A 78 -13.77 -18.08 -13.52
CA LEU A 78 -13.01 -16.97 -14.09
C LEU A 78 -12.94 -17.05 -15.62
N LYS A 79 -12.91 -18.26 -16.18
CA LYS A 79 -12.93 -18.47 -17.64
C LYS A 79 -14.21 -17.92 -18.26
N GLU A 80 -15.38 -18.29 -17.72
CA GLU A 80 -16.68 -17.78 -18.16
C GLU A 80 -16.82 -16.25 -18.01
N PHE A 81 -16.07 -15.62 -17.11
CA PHE A 81 -16.06 -14.17 -16.95
C PHE A 81 -15.19 -13.44 -18.00
N VAL A 82 -14.13 -14.08 -18.49
CA VAL A 82 -13.16 -13.47 -19.40
C VAL A 82 -13.51 -13.68 -20.88
N GLU A 83 -14.17 -14.79 -21.21
CA GLU A 83 -14.68 -15.11 -22.56
C GLU A 83 -16.02 -14.42 -22.85
#